data_AF-A0AAD6SY59-F1
#
_entry.id   AF-A0AAD6SY59-F1
#
_cell.length_a   1.000
_cell.length_b   1.000
_cell.length_c   1.000
_cell.angle_alpha   90.00
_cell.angle_beta   90.00
_cell.angle_gamma   90.00
#
_symmetry.space_group_name_H-M   'P 1'
#
loop_
_entity.id
_entity.type
_entity.pdbx_description
1 polymer ?
#
loop_
_entity_poly.entity_id
_entity_poly.type
_entity_poly.pdbx_seq_one_letter_code
_entity_poly.pdbx_strand_id
1 'polypeptide(L)'
;MGFEGPDLAFKHRLAVTKRADLIPRSAIQLDPETGKYIVRSQSDNEIFYEVDLDAYDCTCLSFPLIRFCKHICAVQHHFPEAKMQIPVTALIIPENSEPDDELDNDSEAASMVPTPQEVQAETDQQSIDALAHRLESLMFLCLTPPAVITTELRAQLLVATQALDRLDTQLSPLPAILPRVKVKVAPNQHSWPET
;
A
#
# COMPACT_ATOMS: atom_id res chain seq x y z
N MET A 1 14.53 -22.41 -6.35
CA MET A 1 13.05 -22.39 -6.26
C MET A 1 12.60 -21.01 -6.70
N GLY A 2 12.00 -20.91 -7.88
CA GLY A 2 11.59 -19.64 -8.48
C GLY A 2 10.20 -19.22 -8.03
N PHE A 3 10.00 -17.93 -7.76
CA PHE A 3 8.71 -17.35 -7.40
C PHE A 3 7.77 -17.36 -8.60
N GLU A 4 6.73 -18.21 -8.58
CA GLU A 4 5.58 -18.18 -9.50
C GLU A 4 4.63 -17.00 -9.24
N GLY A 5 5.19 -15.80 -9.00
CA GLY A 5 4.42 -14.59 -8.69
C GLY A 5 3.44 -14.15 -9.80
N PRO A 6 3.86 -14.10 -11.08
CA PRO A 6 2.98 -13.64 -12.17
C PRO A 6 1.76 -14.54 -12.39
N ASP A 7 1.92 -15.85 -12.18
CA ASP A 7 0.87 -16.84 -12.42
C ASP A 7 -0.21 -16.79 -11.33
N LEU A 8 0.15 -16.52 -10.07
CA LEU A 8 -0.80 -16.43 -8.97
C LEU A 8 -1.77 -15.24 -9.12
N ALA A 9 -1.26 -14.06 -9.46
CA ALA A 9 -2.11 -12.89 -9.68
C ALA A 9 -3.07 -13.09 -10.86
N PHE A 10 -2.58 -13.72 -11.94
CA PHE A 10 -3.40 -14.05 -13.11
C PHE A 10 -4.47 -15.09 -12.78
N LYS A 11 -4.09 -16.21 -12.13
CA LYS A 11 -5.02 -17.24 -11.65
C LYS A 11 -6.09 -16.65 -10.73
N HIS A 12 -5.70 -15.76 -9.83
CA HIS A 12 -6.63 -15.08 -8.93
C HIS A 12 -7.63 -14.21 -9.69
N ARG A 13 -7.17 -13.38 -10.63
CA ARG A 13 -8.06 -12.58 -11.49
C ARG A 13 -9.03 -13.46 -12.26
N LEU A 14 -8.55 -14.55 -12.85
CA LEU A 14 -9.37 -15.49 -13.60
C LEU A 14 -10.44 -16.14 -12.72
N ALA A 15 -10.10 -16.49 -11.48
CA ALA A 15 -11.04 -17.02 -10.50
C ALA A 15 -12.10 -15.98 -10.09
N VAL A 16 -11.71 -14.72 -9.91
CA VAL A 16 -12.64 -13.62 -9.61
C VAL A 16 -13.59 -13.37 -10.78
N THR A 17 -13.09 -13.35 -12.01
CA THR A 17 -13.91 -13.20 -13.22
C THR A 17 -14.97 -14.30 -13.31
N LYS A 18 -14.57 -15.58 -13.14
CA LYS A 18 -15.51 -16.70 -13.13
C LYS A 18 -16.61 -16.56 -12.07
N ARG A 19 -16.28 -16.00 -10.89
CA ARG A 19 -17.27 -15.75 -9.83
C ARG A 19 -18.17 -14.55 -10.13
N ALA A 20 -17.68 -13.57 -10.88
CA ALA A 20 -18.46 -12.42 -11.31
C ALA A 20 -19.58 -12.84 -12.27
N ASP A 21 -19.30 -13.79 -13.17
CA ASP A 21 -20.29 -14.33 -14.12
C ASP A 21 -21.49 -15.02 -13.42
N LEU A 22 -21.30 -15.46 -12.17
CA LEU A 22 -22.37 -16.06 -11.36
C LEU A 22 -23.34 -15.02 -10.77
N ILE A 23 -22.99 -13.73 -10.80
CA ILE A 23 -23.85 -12.65 -10.29
C ILE A 23 -24.84 -12.28 -11.41
N PRO A 24 -26.14 -12.57 -11.25
CA PRO A 24 -27.11 -12.24 -12.27
C PRO A 24 -27.33 -10.73 -12.34
N ARG A 25 -27.66 -10.21 -13.53
CA ARG A 25 -27.98 -8.80 -13.72
C ARG A 25 -29.10 -8.31 -12.78
N SER A 26 -30.07 -9.15 -12.44
CA SER A 26 -31.16 -8.82 -11.52
C SER A 26 -30.73 -8.59 -10.07
N ALA A 27 -29.53 -9.03 -9.69
CA ALA A 27 -28.95 -8.77 -8.38
C ALA A 27 -28.17 -7.43 -8.32
N ILE A 28 -28.09 -6.71 -9.44
CA ILE A 28 -27.41 -5.43 -9.55
C ILE A 28 -28.45 -4.35 -9.80
N GLN A 29 -28.47 -3.34 -8.96
CA GLN A 29 -29.33 -2.17 -9.08
C GLN A 29 -28.47 -0.92 -9.18
N LEU A 30 -28.90 0.04 -9.99
CA LEU A 30 -28.29 1.36 -10.04
C LEU A 30 -29.07 2.25 -9.06
N ASP A 31 -28.36 2.87 -8.13
CA ASP A 31 -28.91 3.88 -7.25
C ASP A 31 -28.97 5.23 -8.01
N PRO A 32 -30.17 5.76 -8.30
CA PRO A 32 -30.32 6.99 -9.07
C PRO A 32 -29.87 8.24 -8.30
N GLU A 33 -29.79 8.20 -6.97
CA GLU A 33 -29.41 9.36 -6.16
C GLU A 33 -27.89 9.54 -6.12
N THR A 34 -27.16 8.44 -5.96
CA THR A 34 -25.70 8.45 -5.83
C THR A 34 -24.97 8.16 -7.13
N GLY A 35 -25.64 7.55 -8.12
CA GLY A 35 -25.00 7.04 -9.33
C GLY A 35 -24.19 5.75 -9.12
N LYS A 36 -24.25 5.17 -7.91
CA LYS A 36 -23.51 3.95 -7.57
C LYS A 36 -24.31 2.70 -7.88
N TYR A 37 -23.61 1.59 -8.04
CA TYR A 37 -24.23 0.28 -8.21
C TYR A 37 -24.33 -0.45 -6.87
N ILE A 38 -25.49 -1.00 -6.58
CA ILE A 38 -25.76 -1.83 -5.42
C ILE A 38 -25.84 -3.28 -5.89
N VAL A 39 -24.97 -4.14 -5.35
CA VAL A 39 -24.90 -5.56 -5.68
C VAL A 39 -25.33 -6.37 -4.47
N ARG A 40 -26.39 -7.18 -4.61
CA ARG A 40 -26.83 -8.08 -3.55
C ARG A 40 -25.89 -9.27 -3.40
N SER A 41 -25.58 -9.64 -2.16
CA SER A 41 -24.74 -10.81 -1.87
C SER A 41 -25.44 -12.12 -2.31
N GLN A 42 -24.62 -13.08 -2.75
CA GLN A 42 -25.10 -14.40 -3.19
C GLN A 42 -25.29 -15.38 -2.03
N SER A 43 -24.62 -15.14 -0.90
CA SER A 43 -24.69 -16.00 0.28
C SER A 43 -25.74 -15.52 1.29
N ASP A 44 -26.05 -14.22 1.28
CA ASP A 44 -26.98 -13.58 2.20
C ASP A 44 -27.75 -12.49 1.45
N ASN A 45 -29.08 -12.56 1.45
CA ASN A 45 -29.90 -11.60 0.70
C ASN A 45 -30.06 -10.25 1.41
N GLU A 46 -29.72 -10.17 2.70
CA GLU A 46 -29.80 -8.94 3.50
C GLU A 46 -28.53 -8.07 3.36
N ILE A 47 -27.47 -8.62 2.76
CA ILE A 47 -26.20 -7.92 2.57
C ILE A 47 -26.11 -7.35 1.16
N PHE A 48 -25.81 -6.06 1.09
CA PHE A 48 -25.60 -5.31 -0.14
C PHE A 48 -24.20 -4.71 -0.15
N TYR A 49 -23.57 -4.72 -1.33
CA TYR A 49 -22.28 -4.09 -1.57
C TYR A 49 -22.48 -2.91 -2.51
N GLU A 50 -21.91 -1.77 -2.16
CA GLU A 50 -21.85 -0.62 -3.02
C GLU A 50 -20.61 -0.73 -3.91
N VAL A 51 -20.79 -0.41 -5.18
CA VAL A 51 -19.76 -0.39 -6.20
C VAL A 51 -19.82 0.98 -6.86
N ASP A 52 -18.72 1.70 -6.74
CA ASP A 52 -18.52 2.98 -7.38
C ASP A 52 -17.55 2.77 -8.54
N LEU A 53 -18.06 2.86 -9.78
CA LEU A 53 -17.23 2.67 -10.97
C LEU A 53 -16.36 3.90 -11.28
N ASP A 54 -16.78 5.09 -10.85
CA ASP A 54 -16.04 6.34 -11.09
C ASP A 54 -14.84 6.44 -10.15
N ALA A 55 -15.04 6.13 -8.87
CA ALA A 55 -13.96 6.02 -7.88
C ALA A 55 -13.18 4.71 -7.98
N TYR A 56 -13.68 3.74 -8.77
CA TYR A 56 -13.20 2.37 -8.84
C TYR A 56 -13.05 1.75 -7.44
N ASP A 57 -14.15 1.74 -6.68
CA ASP A 57 -14.19 1.27 -5.29
C ASP A 57 -15.36 0.29 -5.04
N CYS A 58 -15.21 -0.55 -4.02
CA CYS A 58 -16.27 -1.46 -3.59
C CYS A 58 -16.21 -1.73 -2.09
N THR A 59 -17.38 -1.71 -1.42
CA THR A 59 -17.48 -1.93 0.03
C THR A 59 -17.29 -3.37 0.48
N CYS A 60 -17.01 -4.30 -0.44
CA CYS A 60 -16.76 -5.69 -0.06
C CYS A 60 -15.38 -5.88 0.58
N LEU A 61 -15.29 -6.76 1.58
CA LEU A 61 -14.06 -7.04 2.34
C LEU A 61 -12.87 -7.46 1.47
N SER A 62 -13.12 -8.07 0.31
CA SER A 62 -12.06 -8.51 -0.60
C SER A 62 -11.46 -7.36 -1.41
N PHE A 63 -12.13 -6.21 -1.53
CA PHE A 63 -11.69 -5.14 -2.42
C PHE A 63 -10.40 -4.45 -1.94
N PRO A 64 -10.25 -4.01 -0.66
CA PRO A 64 -9.04 -3.32 -0.22
C PRO A 64 -7.75 -4.13 -0.39
N LEU A 65 -7.85 -5.48 -0.36
CA LEU A 65 -6.69 -6.37 -0.42
C LEU A 65 -6.04 -6.43 -1.80
N ILE A 66 -6.83 -6.34 -2.88
CA ILE A 66 -6.36 -6.59 -4.25
C ILE A 66 -6.87 -5.56 -5.26
N ARG A 67 -7.63 -4.55 -4.79
CA ARG A 67 -8.30 -3.51 -5.58
C ARG A 67 -9.08 -4.08 -6.77
N PHE A 68 -9.62 -5.28 -6.60
CA PHE A 68 -10.30 -6.03 -7.63
C PHE A 68 -11.24 -7.04 -6.99
N CYS A 69 -12.53 -6.98 -7.30
CA CYS A 69 -13.50 -7.89 -6.70
C CYS A 69 -14.51 -8.38 -7.74
N LYS A 70 -15.22 -9.45 -7.38
CA LYS A 70 -16.25 -10.03 -8.26
C LYS A 70 -17.39 -9.05 -8.54
N HIS A 71 -17.67 -8.12 -7.63
CA HIS A 71 -18.75 -7.15 -7.78
C HIS A 71 -18.42 -6.11 -8.86
N ILE A 72 -17.23 -5.50 -8.83
CA ILE A 72 -16.78 -4.58 -9.89
C ILE A 72 -16.80 -5.27 -11.25
N CYS A 73 -16.27 -6.50 -11.34
CA CYS A 73 -16.31 -7.27 -12.58
C CYS A 73 -17.74 -7.51 -13.07
N ALA A 74 -18.66 -7.90 -12.19
CA ALA A 74 -20.04 -8.18 -12.57
C ALA A 74 -20.75 -6.92 -13.08
N VAL A 75 -20.55 -5.78 -12.42
CA VAL A 75 -21.11 -4.50 -12.86
C VAL A 75 -20.54 -4.11 -14.24
N GLN A 76 -19.22 -4.16 -14.42
CA GLN A 76 -18.59 -3.84 -15.71
C GLN A 76 -19.00 -4.80 -16.85
N HIS A 77 -19.34 -6.05 -16.52
CA HIS A 77 -19.80 -7.04 -17.49
C HIS A 77 -21.25 -6.76 -17.92
N HIS A 78 -22.16 -6.51 -16.98
CA HIS A 78 -23.59 -6.30 -17.27
C HIS A 78 -23.91 -4.88 -17.74
N PHE A 79 -23.08 -3.90 -17.38
CA PHE A 79 -23.25 -2.48 -17.69
C PHE A 79 -21.97 -1.91 -18.35
N PRO A 80 -21.64 -2.36 -19.58
CA PRO A 80 -20.42 -1.95 -20.27
C PRO A 80 -20.42 -0.46 -20.63
N GLU A 81 -21.58 0.17 -20.73
CA GLU A 81 -21.75 1.61 -20.97
C GLU A 81 -21.20 2.46 -19.81
N ALA A 82 -21.12 1.89 -18.61
CA ALA A 82 -20.57 2.53 -17.42
C ALA A 82 -19.04 2.40 -17.32
N LYS A 83 -18.37 1.85 -18.33
CA LYS A 83 -16.91 1.81 -18.38
C LYS A 83 -16.37 3.23 -18.61
N MET A 84 -16.08 3.94 -17.53
CA MET A 84 -15.13 5.04 -17.57
C MET A 84 -13.76 4.49 -18.00
N GLN A 85 -13.15 5.23 -18.93
CA GLN A 85 -11.83 4.99 -19.48
C GLN A 85 -10.84 4.89 -18.32
N ILE A 86 -10.16 3.76 -18.18
CA ILE A 86 -9.06 3.62 -17.22
C ILE A 86 -8.10 4.77 -17.51
N PRO A 87 -7.85 5.72 -16.57
CA PRO A 87 -6.91 6.79 -16.82
C PRO A 87 -5.53 6.15 -17.02
N VAL A 88 -4.95 6.42 -18.20
CA VAL A 88 -3.69 5.83 -18.69
C VAL A 88 -2.53 6.04 -17.71
N THR A 89 -2.67 6.96 -16.76
CA THR A 89 -1.75 7.17 -15.64
C THR A 89 -1.56 5.95 -14.74
N ALA A 90 -2.49 4.98 -14.70
CA ALA A 90 -2.32 3.74 -13.96
C ALA A 90 -1.37 2.71 -14.63
N LEU A 91 -0.92 2.97 -15.87
CA LEU A 91 -0.02 2.09 -16.63
C LEU A 91 1.42 2.61 -16.74
N ILE A 92 1.73 3.78 -16.19
CA ILE A 92 3.08 4.34 -16.24
C ILE A 92 3.90 3.73 -15.09
N ILE A 93 4.62 2.67 -15.41
CA ILE A 93 5.70 2.15 -14.57
C ILE A 93 6.83 3.19 -14.66
N PRO A 94 7.28 3.83 -13.55
CA PRO A 94 8.43 4.72 -13.62
C PRO A 94 9.65 3.87 -13.99
N GLU A 95 10.15 4.10 -15.20
CA GLU A 95 11.34 3.48 -15.75
C GLU A 95 12.55 4.01 -14.96
N ASN A 96 13.25 3.10 -14.27
CA ASN A 96 14.51 3.37 -13.60
C ASN A 96 15.51 3.96 -14.61
N SER A 97 16.02 5.15 -14.33
CA SER A 97 17.21 5.68 -14.97
C SER A 97 18.43 5.43 -14.07
N GLU A 98 19.18 4.38 -14.37
CA GLU A 98 20.63 4.33 -14.14
C GLU A 98 21.34 5.07 -15.29
N PRO A 99 22.59 5.55 -15.09
CA PRO A 99 23.71 4.73 -15.58
C PRO A 99 24.98 4.78 -14.70
N ASP A 100 25.72 3.65 -14.74
CA ASP A 100 27.16 3.45 -15.10
C ASP A 100 28.18 4.55 -14.72
N ASP A 101 29.43 4.30 -14.33
CA ASP A 101 30.30 3.13 -14.12
C ASP A 101 31.61 3.67 -13.48
N GLU A 102 32.32 2.83 -12.72
CA GLU A 102 33.80 2.62 -12.61
C GLU A 102 34.81 3.81 -12.57
N LEU A 103 35.96 3.86 -11.86
CA LEU A 103 36.78 2.99 -11.00
C LEU A 103 37.93 3.86 -10.40
N ASP A 104 38.51 3.39 -9.28
CA ASP A 104 39.88 3.58 -8.73
C ASP A 104 40.55 4.98 -8.56
N ASN A 105 40.95 5.32 -7.32
CA ASN A 105 42.31 5.03 -6.79
C ASN A 105 42.75 5.98 -5.63
N ASP A 106 43.48 5.37 -4.68
CA ASP A 106 44.26 5.83 -3.52
C ASP A 106 44.68 7.31 -3.36
N SER A 107 44.58 7.87 -2.14
CA SER A 107 45.66 7.83 -1.13
C SER A 107 45.53 8.88 -0.01
N GLU A 108 45.95 8.44 1.17
CA GLU A 108 46.29 9.08 2.45
C GLU A 108 46.41 10.62 2.57
N ALA A 109 45.83 11.21 3.63
CA ALA A 109 46.55 11.44 4.90
C ALA A 109 45.77 12.34 5.90
N ALA A 110 45.90 11.94 7.17
CA ALA A 110 45.93 12.75 8.39
C ALA A 110 44.62 13.32 8.99
N SER A 111 44.17 12.59 10.03
CA SER A 111 44.03 13.09 11.41
C SER A 111 42.98 14.17 11.71
N MET A 112 41.90 13.77 12.39
CA MET A 112 41.76 14.03 13.84
C MET A 112 40.49 13.35 14.38
N VAL A 113 40.73 12.49 15.37
CA VAL A 113 39.74 11.81 16.21
C VAL A 113 38.93 12.85 16.99
N PRO A 114 37.59 12.67 17.08
CA PRO A 114 37.00 12.57 18.41
C PRO A 114 36.01 11.38 18.51
N THR A 115 36.37 10.48 19.41
CA THR A 115 35.53 9.84 20.44
C THR A 115 34.11 9.38 20.04
N PRO A 116 33.82 8.05 20.05
CA PRO A 116 32.46 7.55 19.93
C PRO A 116 31.72 7.84 21.23
N GLN A 117 30.69 8.70 21.19
CA GLN A 117 29.62 8.64 22.16
C GLN A 117 28.75 7.44 21.80
N GLU A 118 28.76 6.43 22.68
CA GLU A 118 27.71 5.41 22.80
C GLU A 118 26.35 6.12 22.87
N VAL A 119 25.68 6.20 21.73
CA VAL A 119 24.23 6.36 21.71
C VAL A 119 23.69 4.98 22.08
N GLN A 120 23.25 4.86 23.32
CA GLN A 120 22.57 3.69 23.86
C GLN A 120 21.41 3.35 22.93
N ALA A 121 21.63 2.36 22.06
CA ALA A 121 20.61 1.68 21.29
C ALA A 121 19.88 0.68 22.21
N GLU A 122 19.32 1.19 23.30
CA GLU A 122 18.31 0.48 24.09
C GLU A 122 16.94 0.95 23.59
N THR A 123 16.68 0.79 22.29
CA THR A 123 15.31 0.87 21.78
C THR A 123 14.66 -0.47 22.04
N ASP A 124 14.09 -0.57 23.24
CA ASP A 124 13.17 -1.57 23.77
C ASP A 124 12.86 -2.75 22.84
N GLN A 125 13.68 -3.80 22.89
CA GLN A 125 13.33 -5.13 22.35
C GLN A 125 11.96 -5.60 22.88
N GLN A 126 11.62 -5.21 24.12
CA GLN A 126 10.31 -5.45 24.73
C GLN A 126 9.16 -4.74 24.00
N SER A 127 9.40 -3.55 23.43
CA SER A 127 8.40 -2.82 22.64
C SER A 127 8.14 -3.50 21.30
N ILE A 128 9.21 -4.05 20.69
CA ILE A 128 9.13 -4.79 19.43
C ILE A 128 8.38 -6.11 19.63
N ASP A 129 8.70 -6.85 20.69
CA ASP A 129 8.03 -8.11 21.02
C ASP A 129 6.55 -7.89 21.38
N ALA A 130 6.25 -6.81 22.12
CA ALA A 130 4.86 -6.43 22.42
C ALA A 130 4.08 -6.03 21.16
N LEU A 131 4.73 -5.37 20.20
CA LEU A 131 4.12 -4.98 18.94
C LEU A 131 3.90 -6.19 18.02
N ALA A 132 4.86 -7.11 17.96
CA ALA A 132 4.74 -8.37 17.22
C ALA A 132 3.56 -9.21 17.73
N HIS A 133 3.40 -9.37 19.05
CA HIS A 133 2.27 -10.08 19.64
C HIS A 133 0.91 -9.40 19.39
N ARG A 134 0.88 -8.07 19.36
CA ARG A 134 -0.33 -7.31 19.02
C ARG A 134 -0.73 -7.50 17.56
N LEU A 135 0.25 -7.49 16.64
CA LEU A 135 0.01 -7.74 15.22
C LEU A 135 -0.46 -9.17 14.95
N GLU A 136 0.15 -10.15 15.62
CA GLU A 136 -0.26 -11.56 15.52
C GLU A 136 -1.69 -11.77 16.03
N SER A 137 -2.05 -11.12 17.14
CA SER A 137 -3.42 -11.15 17.68
C SER A 137 -4.43 -10.53 16.71
N LEU A 138 -4.09 -9.40 16.07
CA LEU A 138 -4.95 -8.76 15.07
C LEU A 138 -5.11 -9.63 13.81
N MET A 139 -4.04 -10.27 13.36
CA MET A 139 -4.07 -11.18 12.21
C MET A 139 -5.00 -12.38 12.48
N PHE A 140 -4.93 -12.96 13.67
CA PHE A 140 -5.82 -14.06 14.07
C PHE A 140 -7.29 -13.62 14.10
N LEU A 141 -7.55 -12.38 14.54
CA LEU A 141 -8.89 -11.79 14.56
C LEU A 141 -9.46 -11.52 13.15
N CYS A 142 -8.64 -11.06 12.21
CA CYS A 142 -9.06 -10.88 10.81
C CYS A 142 -9.37 -12.19 10.08
N LEU A 143 -8.88 -13.32 10.58
CA LEU A 143 -9.13 -14.65 10.03
C LEU A 143 -10.38 -15.33 10.65
N THR A 144 -10.95 -14.78 11.72
CA THR A 144 -12.20 -15.29 12.31
C THR A 144 -13.44 -14.79 11.58
N PRO A 145 -14.44 -15.66 11.32
CA PRO A 145 -15.63 -15.29 10.56
C PRO A 145 -16.48 -14.20 11.28
N PRO A 146 -17.15 -13.30 10.53
CA PRO A 146 -17.71 -12.04 11.03
C PRO A 146 -18.93 -12.18 11.96
N ALA A 147 -19.37 -13.39 12.31
CA ALA A 147 -20.60 -13.60 13.06
C ALA A 147 -20.52 -13.23 14.56
N VAL A 148 -19.32 -12.96 15.10
CA VAL A 148 -19.15 -12.66 16.53
C VAL A 148 -18.10 -11.56 16.74
N ILE A 149 -18.30 -10.38 16.14
CA ILE A 149 -17.56 -9.19 16.58
C ILE A 149 -18.27 -8.67 17.83
N THR A 150 -17.81 -9.11 19.01
CA THR A 150 -18.31 -8.60 20.29
C THR A 150 -17.95 -7.11 20.44
N THR A 151 -18.72 -6.37 21.25
CA THR A 151 -18.47 -4.96 21.56
C THR A 151 -17.06 -4.71 22.12
N GLU A 152 -16.54 -5.68 22.87
CA GLU A 152 -15.18 -5.70 23.39
C GLU A 152 -14.12 -5.71 22.26
N LEU A 153 -14.37 -6.47 21.19
CA LEU A 153 -13.46 -6.59 20.06
C LEU A 153 -13.40 -5.31 19.22
N ARG A 154 -14.53 -4.60 19.11
CA ARG A 154 -14.57 -3.25 18.52
C ARG A 154 -13.76 -2.24 19.33
N ALA A 155 -13.85 -2.30 20.67
CA ALA A 155 -13.08 -1.42 21.53
C ALA A 155 -11.57 -1.65 21.38
N GLN A 156 -11.14 -2.92 21.29
CA GLN A 156 -9.73 -3.27 21.08
C GLN A 156 -9.21 -2.84 19.70
N LEU A 157 -10.01 -3.00 18.64
CA LEU A 157 -9.67 -2.49 17.30
C LEU A 157 -9.51 -0.96 17.28
N LEU A 158 -10.42 -0.24 17.95
CA LEU A 158 -10.36 1.23 18.03
C LEU A 158 -9.06 1.70 18.73
N VAL A 159 -8.69 1.04 19.83
CA VAL A 159 -7.45 1.33 20.57
C VAL A 159 -6.23 1.00 19.71
N ALA A 160 -6.26 -0.09 18.94
CA ALA A 160 -5.18 -0.46 18.03
C ALA A 160 -5.02 0.57 16.89
N THR A 161 -6.11 1.01 16.27
CA THR A 161 -6.06 2.06 15.24
C THR A 161 -5.52 3.38 15.79
N GLN A 162 -5.93 3.80 17.00
CA GLN A 162 -5.38 5.00 17.63
C GLN A 162 -3.89 4.88 17.97
N ALA A 163 -3.41 3.68 18.32
CA ALA A 163 -2.00 3.45 18.57
C ALA A 163 -1.16 3.53 17.28
N LEU A 164 -1.70 3.02 16.16
CA LEU A 164 -1.06 3.13 14.84
C LEU A 164 -1.01 4.58 14.35
N ASP A 165 -2.09 5.34 14.50
CA ASP A 165 -2.11 6.77 14.15
C ASP A 165 -1.07 7.56 14.96
N ARG A 166 -0.88 7.23 16.24
CA ARG A 166 0.16 7.85 17.07
C ARG A 166 1.56 7.51 16.58
N LEU A 167 1.81 6.27 16.17
CA LEU A 167 3.10 5.88 15.60
C LEU A 167 3.37 6.59 14.27
N ASP A 168 2.35 6.72 13.42
CA ASP A 168 2.47 7.44 12.14
C ASP A 168 2.77 8.94 12.37
N THR A 169 2.15 9.56 13.38
CA THR A 169 2.50 10.94 13.77
C THR A 169 3.90 11.07 14.37
N GLN A 170 4.45 10.03 14.99
CA GLN A 170 5.83 10.03 15.52
C GLN A 170 6.88 9.72 14.45
N LEU A 171 6.49 9.01 13.38
CA LEU A 171 7.36 8.64 12.25
C LEU A 171 7.28 9.64 11.10
N SER A 172 6.35 10.61 11.15
CA SER A 172 6.30 11.73 10.20
C SER A 172 7.59 12.57 10.25
N PRO A 173 8.06 13.09 9.10
CA PRO A 173 9.49 13.16 8.80
C PRO A 173 10.26 14.15 9.69
N LEU A 174 11.45 13.71 10.11
CA LEU A 174 12.51 14.54 10.70
C LEU A 174 12.63 15.89 9.96
N PRO A 175 12.78 17.02 10.67
CA PRO A 175 13.09 18.29 10.03
C PRO A 175 14.39 18.14 9.24
N ALA A 176 14.36 18.52 7.96
CA ALA A 176 15.46 18.39 7.02
C ALA A 176 16.79 18.92 7.59
N ILE A 177 17.67 17.99 8.01
CA ILE A 177 19.06 18.25 8.45
C ILE A 177 19.96 18.29 7.21
N LEU A 178 19.55 19.01 6.16
CA LEU A 178 20.47 19.38 5.09
C LEU A 178 20.89 20.82 5.35
N PRO A 179 22.17 21.10 5.67
CA PRO A 179 22.64 22.46 5.82
C PRO A 179 22.44 23.19 4.48
N ARG A 180 21.52 24.16 4.47
CA ARG A 180 21.25 25.05 3.33
C ARG A 180 22.37 26.08 3.17
N VAL A 181 23.61 25.63 3.01
CA VAL A 181 24.71 26.54 2.69
C VAL A 181 25.08 26.32 1.24
N LYS A 182 24.69 27.28 0.40
CA LYS A 182 25.19 27.40 -0.98
C LYS A 182 26.68 27.70 -0.90
N VAL A 183 27.52 26.66 -0.95
CA VAL A 183 28.96 26.81 -1.12
C VAL A 183 29.17 27.42 -2.51
N LYS A 184 29.55 28.70 -2.56
CA LYS A 184 30.09 29.31 -3.78
C LYS A 184 31.42 28.63 -4.09
N VAL A 185 31.43 27.72 -5.05
CA VAL A 185 32.67 27.19 -5.62
C VAL A 185 33.35 28.35 -6.38
N ALA A 186 34.61 28.63 -6.06
CA ALA A 186 35.36 29.74 -6.66
C ALA A 186 35.76 29.42 -8.12
N PRO A 187 35.96 30.45 -8.99
CA PRO A 187 35.91 30.31 -10.44
C PRO A 187 37.14 29.70 -11.13
N ASN A 188 38.10 29.16 -10.38
CA ASN A 188 39.47 28.94 -10.88
C ASN A 188 39.87 27.47 -11.02
N GLN A 189 38.97 26.59 -11.49
CA GLN A 189 39.34 25.21 -11.85
C GLN A 189 39.49 25.01 -13.37
N HIS A 190 40.09 25.99 -14.04
CA HIS A 190 40.54 25.87 -15.42
C HIS A 190 42.06 26.00 -15.47
N SER A 191 42.79 24.95 -15.07
CA SER A 191 44.16 24.71 -15.52
C SER A 191 44.78 23.55 -14.78
N TRP A 192 45.05 22.46 -15.49
CA TRP A 192 46.33 21.78 -15.33
C TRP A 192 46.91 21.55 -16.73
N PRO A 193 48.21 21.82 -16.94
CA PRO A 193 48.83 21.79 -18.26
C PRO A 193 49.14 20.36 -18.70
N GLU A 194 48.95 20.10 -19.99
CA GLU A 194 49.50 18.95 -20.70
C GLU A 194 51.03 18.99 -20.64
N THR A 195 51.67 17.92 -20.19
CA THR A 195 53.06 17.60 -20.56
C THR A 195 53.29 16.10 -20.56
#